data_AF-K7YTQ3-F1
#
_entry.id   AF-K7YTQ3-F1
#
_cell.length_a   1.000
_cell.length_b   1.000
_cell.length_c   1.000
_cell.angle_alpha   90.00
_cell.angle_beta   90.00
_cell.angle_gamma   90.00
#
_symmetry.space_group_name_H-M   'P 1'
#
loop_
_entity.id
_entity.type
_entity.pdbx_description
1 polymer ?
#
loop_
_entity_poly.entity_id
_entity_poly.type
_entity_poly.pdbx_seq_one_letter_code
_entity_poly.pdbx_strand_id
1 'polypeptide(L)'
;MKIRASHILVKHQYEAEDILRALKSGKTFEELARKYSQCPSARAGGDLGVFAEGRMDEVFEEAAFALKVNETTPQAVRTRFGYHIIKRTE
;
A
#
# COMPACT_ATOMS: atom_id res chain seq x y z
N MET A 1 -1.83 15.88 -10.36
CA MET A 1 -2.48 14.69 -10.99
C MET A 1 -3.33 13.97 -9.94
N LYS A 2 -4.31 13.12 -10.28
CA LYS A 2 -5.11 12.35 -9.31
C LYS A 2 -4.95 10.86 -9.59
N ILE A 3 -4.70 10.07 -8.55
CA ILE A 3 -4.59 8.62 -8.61
C ILE A 3 -5.47 7.98 -7.55
N ARG A 4 -5.84 6.71 -7.75
CA ARG A 4 -6.41 5.86 -6.70
C ARG A 4 -5.39 4.82 -6.30
N ALA A 5 -5.17 4.67 -5.00
CA ALA A 5 -4.29 3.64 -4.49
C ALA A 5 -4.88 2.94 -3.27
N SER A 6 -4.44 1.72 -3.06
CA SER A 6 -4.64 0.96 -1.83
C SER A 6 -3.31 0.79 -1.12
N HIS A 7 -3.34 0.67 0.20
CA HIS A 7 -2.13 0.42 1.00
C HIS A 7 -2.32 -0.62 2.11
N ILE A 8 -1.21 -1.22 2.52
CA ILE A 8 -1.11 -2.08 3.69
C ILE A 8 -0.04 -1.50 4.59
N LEU A 9 -0.45 -1.06 5.79
CA LEU A 9 0.46 -0.50 6.79
C LEU A 9 0.77 -1.56 7.86
N VAL A 10 2.05 -1.85 8.06
CA VAL A 10 2.55 -2.75 9.10
C VAL A 10 3.65 -2.08 9.91
N LYS A 11 3.94 -2.60 11.10
CA LYS A 11 4.86 -1.97 12.04
C LYS A 11 6.31 -2.33 11.73
N HIS A 12 6.54 -3.55 11.26
CA HIS A 12 7.86 -4.09 11.02
C HIS A 12 8.09 -4.46 9.55
N GLN A 13 9.35 -4.32 9.11
CA GLN A 13 9.75 -4.60 7.73
C GLN A 13 9.46 -6.05 7.32
N TYR A 14 9.72 -7.01 8.22
CA TYR A 14 9.51 -8.43 7.93
C TYR A 14 8.05 -8.75 7.60
N GLU A 15 7.09 -8.06 8.24
CA GLU A 15 5.67 -8.23 7.96
C GLU A 15 5.35 -7.77 6.54
N ALA A 16 5.94 -6.65 6.11
CA ALA A 16 5.74 -6.14 4.75
C ALA A 16 6.35 -7.08 3.71
N GLU A 17 7.53 -7.62 3.99
CA GLU A 17 8.17 -8.61 3.12
C GLU A 17 7.36 -9.91 3.02
N ASP A 18 6.77 -10.38 4.12
CA ASP A 18 5.86 -11.52 4.09
C ASP A 18 4.61 -11.27 3.23
N ILE A 19 4.06 -10.06 3.30
CA ILE A 19 2.91 -9.67 2.47
C ILE A 19 3.31 -9.60 1.00
N LEU A 20 4.47 -9.03 0.66
CA LEU A 20 4.99 -9.03 -0.71
C LEU A 20 5.22 -10.44 -1.24
N ARG A 21 5.73 -11.36 -0.41
CA ARG A 21 5.84 -12.79 -0.75
C ARG A 21 4.46 -13.41 -1.00
N ALA A 22 3.49 -13.13 -0.13
CA ALA A 22 2.13 -13.64 -0.27
C ALA A 22 1.42 -13.14 -1.54
N LEU A 23 1.64 -11.88 -1.92
CA LEU A 23 1.16 -11.31 -3.20
C LEU A 23 1.73 -12.08 -4.39
N LYS A 24 3.04 -12.40 -4.36
CA LYS A 24 3.69 -13.21 -5.41
C LYS A 24 3.16 -14.65 -5.48
N SER A 25 2.70 -15.19 -4.35
CA SER A 25 2.04 -16.51 -4.29
C SER A 25 0.58 -16.49 -4.76
N GLY A 26 0.06 -15.35 -5.22
CA GLY A 26 -1.29 -15.23 -5.78
C GLY A 26 -2.39 -14.84 -4.79
N LYS A 27 -2.05 -14.46 -3.55
CA LYS A 27 -3.05 -13.87 -2.63
C LYS A 27 -3.44 -12.48 -3.09
N THR A 28 -4.68 -12.09 -2.84
CA THR A 28 -5.16 -10.76 -3.24
C THR A 28 -4.68 -9.69 -2.26
N PHE A 29 -4.51 -8.46 -2.76
CA PHE A 29 -4.12 -7.32 -1.94
C PHE A 29 -5.17 -7.01 -0.87
N GLU A 30 -6.45 -7.12 -1.22
CA GLU A 30 -7.56 -6.82 -0.32
C GLU A 30 -7.63 -7.79 0.87
N GLU A 31 -7.39 -9.08 0.64
CA GLU A 31 -7.30 -10.08 1.72
C GLU A 31 -6.14 -9.78 2.67
N LEU A 32 -4.97 -9.47 2.13
CA LEU A 32 -3.79 -9.16 2.93
C LEU A 32 -3.96 -7.84 3.69
N ALA A 33 -4.59 -6.84 3.07
CA ALA A 33 -4.90 -5.58 3.73
C ALA A 33 -5.88 -5.76 4.89
N ARG A 34 -6.97 -6.52 4.68
CA ARG A 34 -7.93 -6.84 5.75
C ARG A 34 -7.30 -7.59 6.92
N LYS A 35 -6.29 -8.43 6.63
CA LYS A 35 -5.65 -9.29 7.63
C LYS A 35 -4.51 -8.63 8.40
N TYR A 36 -3.68 -7.83 7.71
CA TYR A 36 -2.41 -7.35 8.27
C TYR A 36 -2.33 -5.82 8.40
N SER A 37 -3.13 -5.05 7.64
CA SER A 37 -3.05 -3.60 7.69
C SER A 37 -3.53 -3.07 9.04
N GLN A 38 -2.74 -2.19 9.66
CA GLN A 38 -3.08 -1.49 10.89
C GLN A 38 -3.87 -0.20 10.65
N CYS A 39 -4.10 0.15 9.38
CA CYS A 39 -4.89 1.33 9.01
C CYS A 39 -6.39 1.02 9.01
N PRO A 40 -7.28 1.96 9.38
CA PRO A 40 -8.74 1.77 9.26
C PRO A 40 -9.20 1.37 7.85
N SER A 41 -8.43 1.74 6.80
CA SER A 41 -8.65 1.34 5.41
C SER A 41 -8.59 -0.18 5.20
N ALA A 42 -8.03 -0.95 6.14
CA ALA A 42 -8.02 -2.42 6.13
C ALA A 42 -9.42 -3.01 5.88
N ARG A 43 -10.47 -2.41 6.45
CA ARG A 43 -11.86 -2.85 6.27
C ARG A 43 -12.36 -2.72 4.83
N ALA A 44 -11.78 -1.81 4.06
CA ALA A 44 -12.04 -1.58 2.65
C ALA A 44 -10.97 -2.23 1.75
N GLY A 45 -10.24 -3.24 2.24
CA GLY A 45 -9.17 -3.87 1.46
C GLY A 45 -7.94 -2.98 1.25
N GLY A 46 -7.76 -1.97 2.10
CA GLY A 46 -6.66 -1.02 2.03
C GLY A 46 -6.91 0.17 1.12
N ASP A 47 -8.10 0.29 0.50
CA ASP A 47 -8.43 1.39 -0.40
C ASP A 47 -8.41 2.75 0.31
N LEU A 48 -7.61 3.67 -0.24
CA LEU A 48 -7.53 5.06 0.20
C LEU A 48 -8.43 6.00 -0.62
N GLY A 49 -9.05 5.48 -1.69
CA GLY A 49 -9.79 6.27 -2.66
C GLY A 49 -8.86 7.13 -3.51
N VAL A 50 -9.47 8.10 -4.21
CA VAL A 50 -8.74 8.99 -5.12
C VAL A 50 -8.14 10.14 -4.31
N PHE A 51 -6.83 10.33 -4.44
CA PHE A 51 -6.11 11.45 -3.85
C PHE A 51 -5.27 12.20 -4.89
N ALA A 52 -4.97 13.46 -4.58
CA ALA A 52 -4.10 14.32 -5.35
C ALA A 52 -2.76 14.47 -4.62
N GLU A 53 -1.76 14.97 -5.34
CA GLU A 53 -0.45 15.32 -4.77
C GLU A 53 -0.59 16.33 -3.60
N GLY A 54 0.27 16.21 -2.60
CA GLY A 54 0.27 16.97 -1.35
C GLY A 54 -0.76 16.54 -0.31
N ARG A 55 -1.39 15.36 -0.44
CA ARG A 55 -2.41 14.86 0.50
C ARG A 55 -1.91 13.76 1.42
N MET A 56 -0.82 13.09 1.07
CA MET A 56 -0.22 11.99 1.82
C MET A 56 1.21 12.34 2.27
N ASP A 57 1.85 11.48 3.08
CA ASP A 57 3.29 11.62 3.36
C ASP A 57 4.07 11.61 2.03
N GLU A 58 5.04 12.51 1.89
CA GLU A 58 5.85 12.70 0.66
C GLU A 58 6.41 11.37 0.12
N VAL A 59 7.05 10.57 0.97
CA VAL A 59 7.63 9.27 0.59
C VAL A 59 6.57 8.26 0.13
N PHE A 60 5.37 8.30 0.74
CA PHE A 60 4.27 7.45 0.33
C PHE A 60 3.73 7.88 -1.04
N GLU A 61 3.57 9.19 -1.21
CA GLU A 61 3.03 9.79 -2.41
C GLU A 61 3.95 9.53 -3.61
N GLU A 62 5.24 9.83 -3.49
CA GLU A 62 6.23 9.56 -4.54
C GLU A 62 6.19 8.10 -4.99
N ALA A 63 6.14 7.17 -4.04
CA ALA A 63 6.04 5.75 -4.34
C ALA A 63 4.71 5.41 -5.04
N ALA A 64 3.58 5.95 -4.59
CA ALA A 64 2.27 5.70 -5.19
C ALA A 64 2.16 6.24 -6.63
N PHE A 65 2.70 7.44 -6.88
CA PHE A 65 2.68 8.09 -8.19
C PHE A 65 3.66 7.44 -9.19
N ALA A 66 4.78 6.89 -8.69
CA ALA A 66 5.75 6.18 -9.52
C ALA A 66 5.25 4.83 -10.06
N LEU A 67 4.31 4.18 -9.37
CA LEU A 67 3.71 2.90 -9.80
C LEU A 67 2.86 3.07 -11.04
N LYS A 68 2.76 2.04 -11.90
CA LYS A 68 1.75 1.94 -12.96
C LYS A 68 0.41 1.43 -12.41
N VAL A 69 -0.66 1.56 -13.20
CA VAL A 69 -1.98 1.03 -12.83
C VAL A 69 -1.87 -0.48 -12.66
N ASN A 70 -2.44 -1.01 -11.57
CA ASN A 70 -2.34 -2.38 -11.09
C ASN A 70 -0.95 -2.83 -10.63
N GLU A 71 0.01 -1.92 -10.51
CA GLU A 71 1.33 -2.22 -9.97
C GLU A 71 1.34 -2.08 -8.45
N THR A 72 2.21 -2.86 -7.81
CA THR A 72 2.49 -2.79 -6.37
C THR A 72 3.94 -2.41 -6.14
N THR A 73 4.22 -1.75 -5.01
CA THR A 73 5.58 -1.40 -4.62
C THR A 73 6.46 -2.65 -4.56
N PRO A 74 7.64 -2.66 -5.20
CA PRO A 74 8.53 -3.82 -5.20
C PRO A 74 9.14 -4.08 -3.81
N GLN A 75 9.19 -3.06 -2.97
CA GLN A 75 9.72 -3.09 -1.61
C GLN A 75 8.82 -2.27 -0.67
N ALA A 76 8.92 -2.54 0.62
CA ALA A 76 8.17 -1.82 1.63
C ALA A 76 8.63 -0.35 1.75
N VAL A 77 7.68 0.57 1.69
CA VAL A 77 7.94 2.01 1.79
C VAL A 77 7.90 2.42 3.26
N ARG A 78 9.04 2.86 3.79
CA ARG A 78 9.15 3.26 5.20
C ARG A 78 8.68 4.71 5.38
N THR A 79 7.73 4.92 6.28
CA THR A 79 7.36 6.26 6.76
C THR A 79 7.44 6.32 8.29
N ARG A 80 7.11 7.48 8.87
CA ARG A 80 7.04 7.66 10.33
C ARG A 80 6.05 6.70 11.02
N PHE A 81 5.05 6.19 10.28
CA PHE A 81 4.02 5.31 10.80
C PHE A 81 4.41 3.82 10.78
N GLY A 82 5.41 3.45 9.97
CA GLY A 82 5.80 2.06 9.75
C GLY A 82 6.15 1.78 8.30
N TYR A 83 5.82 0.59 7.84
CA TYR A 83 6.10 0.11 6.50
C TYR A 83 4.81 -0.02 5.70
N HIS A 84 4.81 0.55 4.50
CA HIS A 84 3.66 0.58 3.61
C HIS A 84 3.95 -0.26 2.38
N ILE A 85 2.97 -1.05 1.96
CA ILE A 85 2.92 -1.62 0.63
C ILE A 85 1.83 -0.89 -0.10
N ILE A 86 2.12 -0.35 -1.27
CA ILE A 86 1.18 0.47 -2.03
C ILE A 86 0.83 -0.27 -3.32
N LYS A 87 -0.45 -0.24 -3.69
CA LYS A 87 -0.97 -0.70 -4.97
C LYS A 87 -1.67 0.46 -5.65
N ARG A 88 -1.25 0.85 -6.85
CA ARG A 88 -2.02 1.83 -7.64
C ARG A 88 -3.15 1.11 -8.36
N THR A 89 -4.38 1.51 -8.12
CA THR A 89 -5.57 0.91 -8.73
C THR A 89 -6.07 1.72 -9.92
N GLU A 90 -5.88 3.05 -9.92
CA GLU A 90 -6.22 3.97 -11.01
C GLU A 90 -5.18 5.09 -11.13
#